data_AF-A0A6I5CI97-F1
#
_entry.id   AF-A0A6I5CI97-F1
#
_cell.length_a   1.000
_cell.length_b   1.000
_cell.length_c   1.000
_cell.angle_alpha   90.00
_cell.angle_beta   90.00
_cell.angle_gamma   90.00
#
_symmetry.space_group_name_H-M   'P 1'
#
loop_
_entity.id
_entity.type
_entity.pdbx_description
1 polymer ?
#
loop_
_entity_poly.entity_id
_entity_poly.type
_entity_poly.pdbx_seq_one_letter_code
_entity_poly.pdbx_strand_id
1 'polypeptide(L)'
;DEPSLTAVLRGQVRTASGYRTHRAVDRQIVEAGLRDVLGAHPGGPVVVHSCAPDVPFALLRRTGAAGVSFDLSLLTERDDEAIGEAVEGGTRLFAGVVPTTDGPLSDPAGSVMGVRTLWRRLGLRPELLARSVTLTPACGLAGASPAYARQALAHCVRAARSLADNPE
;
A
#
# COMPACT_ATOMS: atom_id res chain seq x y z
N ASP A 1 7.11 -2.18 8.36
CA ASP A 1 6.96 -2.92 7.10
C ASP A 1 6.56 -4.35 7.41
N GLU A 2 5.49 -4.83 6.79
CA GLU A 2 4.86 -6.12 7.10
C GLU A 2 4.55 -6.93 5.83
N PRO A 3 5.51 -7.16 4.92
CA PRO A 3 5.26 -7.86 3.66
C PRO A 3 4.87 -9.35 3.86
N SER A 4 5.16 -9.94 5.01
CA SER A 4 4.80 -11.32 5.34
C SER A 4 3.47 -11.45 6.09
N LEU A 5 2.76 -10.36 6.37
CA LEU A 5 1.55 -10.36 7.19
C LEU A 5 0.48 -11.30 6.65
N THR A 6 0.22 -11.24 5.35
CA THR A 6 -0.74 -12.14 4.69
C THR A 6 -0.30 -13.59 4.80
N ALA A 7 1.00 -13.88 4.65
CA ALA A 7 1.53 -15.22 4.80
C ALA A 7 1.39 -15.75 6.24
N VAL A 8 1.57 -14.90 7.25
CA VAL A 8 1.34 -15.24 8.67
C VAL A 8 -0.14 -15.58 8.91
N LEU A 9 -1.06 -14.75 8.41
CA LEU A 9 -2.50 -14.96 8.55
C LEU A 9 -3.00 -16.23 7.84
N ARG A 10 -2.29 -16.67 6.80
CA ARG A 10 -2.65 -17.86 6.00
C ARG A 10 -1.84 -19.11 6.34
N GLY A 11 -0.88 -19.03 7.27
CA GLY A 11 -0.01 -20.17 7.61
C GLY A 11 0.90 -20.59 6.45
N GLN A 12 1.42 -19.61 5.71
CA GLN A 12 2.25 -19.80 4.51
C GLN A 12 3.73 -19.48 4.75
N VAL A 13 4.10 -19.05 5.96
CA VAL A 13 5.50 -18.82 6.34
C VAL A 13 6.22 -20.16 6.37
N ARG A 14 7.23 -20.34 5.51
CA ARG A 14 8.01 -21.58 5.45
C ARG A 14 8.86 -21.77 6.69
N THR A 15 9.01 -23.02 7.14
CA THR A 15 10.01 -23.40 8.13
C THR A 15 11.41 -23.28 7.55
N ALA A 16 12.46 -23.24 8.39
CA ALA A 16 13.85 -23.12 7.95
C ALA A 16 14.27 -24.17 6.90
N SER A 17 13.74 -25.40 6.99
CA SER A 17 14.01 -26.46 6.02
C SER A 17 13.27 -26.31 4.67
N GLY A 18 12.33 -25.37 4.55
CA GLY A 18 11.50 -25.17 3.36
C GLY A 18 10.41 -26.22 3.10
N TYR A 19 10.42 -27.37 3.80
CA TYR A 19 9.51 -28.49 3.57
C TYR A 19 8.11 -28.33 4.20
N ARG A 20 7.96 -27.46 5.20
CA ARG A 20 6.69 -27.23 5.90
C ARG A 20 6.44 -25.73 6.05
N THR A 21 5.23 -25.38 6.47
CA THR A 21 4.89 -24.02 6.89
C THR A 21 4.51 -23.98 8.36
N HIS A 22 4.71 -22.83 8.98
CA HIS A 22 4.15 -22.51 10.28
C HIS A 22 2.62 -22.40 10.18
N ARG A 23 1.90 -22.79 11.25
CA ARG A 23 0.44 -22.67 11.30
C ARG A 23 0.03 -21.19 11.20
N ALA A 24 -1.17 -20.96 10.66
CA ALA A 24 -1.76 -19.64 10.67
C ALA A 24 -1.86 -19.12 12.11
N VAL A 25 -1.46 -17.86 12.31
CA VAL A 25 -1.61 -17.19 13.60
C VAL A 25 -3.02 -16.64 13.68
N ASP A 26 -3.64 -16.76 14.85
CA ASP A 26 -4.97 -16.22 15.09
C ASP A 26 -5.01 -14.71 14.79
N ARG A 27 -6.07 -14.28 14.09
CA ARG A 27 -6.21 -12.90 13.63
C ARG A 27 -6.23 -11.90 14.79
N GLN A 28 -6.81 -12.26 15.93
CA GLN A 28 -6.86 -11.38 17.10
C GLN A 28 -5.47 -11.18 17.71
N ILE A 29 -4.63 -12.22 17.70
CA ILE A 29 -3.24 -12.15 18.14
C ILE A 29 -2.43 -11.23 17.21
N VAL A 30 -2.60 -11.40 15.89
CA VAL A 30 -1.94 -10.53 14.90
C VAL A 30 -2.36 -9.07 15.08
N GLU A 31 -3.65 -8.80 15.23
CA GLU A 31 -4.17 -7.45 15.48
C GLU A 31 -3.65 -6.86 16.79
N ALA A 32 -3.57 -7.65 17.86
CA ALA A 32 -3.04 -7.19 19.14
C ALA A 32 -1.54 -6.85 19.04
N GLY A 33 -0.73 -7.73 18.47
CA GLY A 33 0.69 -7.48 18.30
C GLY A 33 0.98 -6.27 17.42
N LEU A 34 0.22 -6.08 16.33
CA LEU A 34 0.34 -4.87 15.52
C LEU A 34 -0.05 -3.62 16.32
N ARG A 35 -1.16 -3.64 17.07
CA ARG A 35 -1.53 -2.51 17.95
C ARG A 35 -0.42 -2.15 18.93
N ASP A 36 0.24 -3.13 19.53
CA ASP A 36 1.35 -2.90 20.45
C ASP A 36 2.55 -2.25 19.75
N VAL A 37 2.91 -2.73 18.55
CA VAL A 37 3.99 -2.15 17.74
C VAL A 37 3.66 -0.72 17.31
N LEU A 38 2.46 -0.46 16.80
CA LEU A 38 2.02 0.88 16.43
C LEU A 38 1.97 1.81 17.65
N GLY A 39 1.49 1.32 18.79
CA GLY A 39 1.36 2.07 20.05
C GLY A 39 2.70 2.45 20.68
N ALA A 40 3.79 1.76 20.33
CA ALA A 40 5.14 2.14 20.75
C ALA A 40 5.60 3.50 20.16
N HIS A 41 4.90 4.02 19.14
CA HIS A 41 5.12 5.35 18.58
C HIS A 41 3.93 6.30 18.84
N PRO A 42 3.82 6.89 20.06
CA PRO A 42 2.70 7.74 20.41
C PRO A 42 2.73 9.14 19.74
N GLY A 43 3.84 9.49 19.08
CA GLY A 43 4.12 10.86 18.62
C GLY A 43 3.66 11.21 17.21
N GLY A 44 3.06 10.29 16.46
CA GLY A 44 2.73 10.57 15.06
C GLY A 44 1.99 9.45 14.32
N PRO A 45 1.55 9.75 13.08
CA PRO A 45 0.86 8.77 12.24
C PRO A 45 1.80 7.64 11.83
N VAL A 46 1.37 6.39 12.01
CA VAL A 46 2.10 5.20 11.55
C VAL A 46 1.53 4.71 10.23
N VAL A 47 2.40 4.45 9.26
CA VAL A 47 2.06 3.84 7.97
C VAL A 47 2.57 2.42 7.95
N VAL A 48 1.72 1.46 7.57
CA VAL A 48 2.12 0.07 7.37
C VAL A 48 2.34 -0.19 5.88
N HIS A 49 3.53 -0.62 5.52
CA HIS A 49 3.87 -1.02 4.15
C HIS A 49 3.78 -2.53 3.97
N SER A 50 3.13 -2.98 2.88
CA SER A 50 3.20 -4.33 2.36
C SER A 50 3.11 -4.31 0.84
N CYS A 51 4.18 -4.71 0.15
CA CYS A 51 4.20 -4.92 -1.30
C CYS A 51 3.79 -6.35 -1.72
N ALA A 52 3.31 -7.17 -0.79
CA ALA A 52 2.77 -8.49 -1.09
C ALA A 52 1.29 -8.39 -1.50
N PRO A 53 0.77 -9.35 -2.30
CA PRO A 53 -0.64 -9.37 -2.65
C PRO A 53 -1.53 -9.59 -1.42
N ASP A 54 -2.81 -9.23 -1.58
CA ASP A 54 -3.88 -9.47 -0.60
C ASP A 54 -3.62 -8.78 0.73
N VAL A 55 -3.23 -7.50 0.65
CA VAL A 55 -3.02 -6.65 1.82
C VAL A 55 -4.30 -6.61 2.67
N PRO A 56 -4.24 -6.94 3.97
CA PRO A 56 -5.44 -7.05 4.80
C PRO A 56 -5.89 -5.67 5.30
N PHE A 57 -6.38 -4.79 4.41
CA PHE A 57 -6.75 -3.40 4.71
C PHE A 57 -7.67 -3.26 5.94
N ALA A 58 -8.72 -4.07 6.03
CA ALA A 58 -9.65 -4.03 7.16
C ALA A 58 -8.96 -4.34 8.51
N LEU A 59 -7.98 -5.25 8.51
CA LEU A 59 -7.19 -5.56 9.70
C LEU A 59 -6.30 -4.37 10.08
N LEU A 60 -5.53 -3.84 9.12
CA LEU A 60 -4.63 -2.71 9.33
C LEU A 60 -5.36 -1.44 9.78
N ARG A 61 -6.57 -1.19 9.27
CA ARG A 61 -7.43 -0.10 9.75
C ARG A 61 -7.75 -0.26 11.23
N ARG A 62 -8.15 -1.47 11.67
CA ARG A 62 -8.48 -1.75 13.07
C ARG A 62 -7.29 -1.67 14.02
N THR A 63 -6.06 -1.78 13.51
CA THR A 63 -4.85 -1.59 14.34
C THR A 63 -4.53 -0.12 14.57
N GLY A 64 -5.26 0.82 13.97
CA GLY A 64 -5.02 2.26 14.07
C GLY A 64 -3.94 2.77 13.12
N ALA A 65 -3.63 2.02 12.04
CA ALA A 65 -2.70 2.50 11.02
C ALA A 65 -3.28 3.77 10.36
N ALA A 66 -2.52 4.86 10.40
CA ALA A 66 -2.90 6.13 9.78
C ALA A 66 -2.81 6.07 8.24
N GLY A 67 -2.03 5.13 7.71
CA GLY A 67 -2.00 4.84 6.29
C GLY A 67 -1.51 3.43 5.97
N VAL A 68 -1.79 3.00 4.75
CA VAL A 68 -1.34 1.71 4.21
C VAL A 68 -0.62 1.94 2.89
N SER A 69 0.61 1.46 2.79
CA SER A 69 1.41 1.46 1.56
C SER A 69 1.39 0.08 0.91
N PHE A 70 1.07 0.05 -0.38
CA PHE A 70 0.85 -1.18 -1.12
C PHE A 70 1.24 -1.02 -2.58
N ASP A 71 1.53 -2.13 -3.25
CA ASP A 71 1.68 -2.16 -4.70
C ASP A 71 0.29 -2.17 -5.35
N LEU A 72 -0.06 -1.09 -6.06
CA LEU A 72 -1.35 -0.95 -6.71
C LEU A 72 -1.58 -2.02 -7.78
N SER A 73 -0.51 -2.50 -8.43
CA SER A 73 -0.60 -3.49 -9.50
C SER A 73 -1.04 -4.87 -9.01
N LEU A 74 -0.97 -5.12 -7.70
CA LEU A 74 -1.39 -6.36 -7.07
C LEU A 74 -2.84 -6.34 -6.55
N LEU A 75 -3.50 -5.18 -6.63
CA LEU A 75 -4.89 -5.07 -6.22
C LEU A 75 -5.84 -5.70 -7.24
N THR A 76 -6.94 -6.23 -6.71
CA THR A 76 -8.05 -6.76 -7.49
C THR A 76 -9.36 -6.14 -7.00
N GLU A 77 -10.45 -6.29 -7.75
CA GLU A 77 -11.75 -5.70 -7.38
C GLU A 77 -12.29 -6.22 -6.03
N ARG A 78 -11.81 -7.37 -5.54
CA ARG A 78 -12.19 -7.89 -4.22
C ARG A 78 -11.67 -7.04 -3.05
N ASP A 79 -10.68 -6.19 -3.32
CA ASP A 79 -10.06 -5.33 -2.32
C ASP A 79 -10.81 -3.99 -2.19
N ASP A 80 -11.66 -3.66 -3.17
CA ASP A 80 -12.32 -2.35 -3.29
C ASP A 80 -13.14 -2.00 -2.03
N GLU A 81 -13.99 -2.90 -1.54
CA GLU A 81 -14.83 -2.65 -0.35
C GLU A 81 -13.98 -2.30 0.88
N ALA A 82 -12.95 -3.10 1.17
CA ALA A 82 -12.08 -2.88 2.31
C ALA A 82 -11.25 -1.58 2.19
N ILE A 83 -10.88 -1.20 0.97
CA ILE A 83 -10.18 0.06 0.68
C ILE A 83 -11.11 1.25 0.84
N GLY A 84 -12.33 1.17 0.32
CA GLY A 84 -13.36 2.20 0.48
C GLY A 84 -13.61 2.50 1.95
N GLU A 85 -13.88 1.47 2.76
CA GLU A 85 -14.05 1.62 4.22
C GLU A 85 -12.81 2.22 4.90
N ALA A 86 -11.60 1.86 4.45
CA ALA A 86 -10.37 2.42 5.01
C ALA A 86 -10.27 3.92 4.73
N VAL A 87 -10.54 4.35 3.49
CA VAL A 87 -10.49 5.77 3.10
C VAL A 87 -11.57 6.58 3.82
N GLU A 88 -12.80 6.07 3.89
CA GLU A 88 -13.90 6.73 4.62
C GLU A 88 -13.62 6.82 6.13
N GLY A 89 -12.96 5.79 6.67
CA GLY A 89 -12.44 5.78 8.05
C GLY A 89 -11.23 6.68 8.29
N GLY A 90 -10.74 7.39 7.26
CA GLY A 90 -9.63 8.35 7.36
C GLY A 90 -8.24 7.76 7.15
N THR A 91 -8.11 6.47 6.83
CA THR A 91 -6.82 5.85 6.46
C THR A 91 -6.34 6.40 5.13
N ARG A 92 -5.09 6.87 5.08
CA ARG A 92 -4.46 7.33 3.84
C ARG A 92 -3.91 6.15 3.04
N LEU A 93 -4.06 6.20 1.73
CA LEU A 93 -3.48 5.23 0.81
C LEU A 93 -2.12 5.74 0.32
N PHE A 94 -1.10 4.89 0.40
CA PHE A 94 0.21 5.12 -0.19
C PHE A 94 0.34 4.17 -1.39
N ALA A 95 -0.20 4.62 -2.53
CA ALA A 95 -0.36 3.81 -3.72
C ALA A 95 0.96 3.70 -4.49
N GLY A 96 1.51 2.49 -4.50
CA GLY A 96 2.69 2.12 -5.27
C GLY A 96 2.37 2.02 -6.76
N VAL A 97 2.82 2.99 -7.55
CA VAL A 97 2.52 3.09 -8.99
C VAL A 97 3.76 3.19 -9.88
N VAL A 98 4.94 3.25 -9.26
CA VAL A 98 6.22 3.37 -9.95
C VAL A 98 7.07 2.12 -9.68
N PRO A 99 7.68 1.50 -10.72
CA PRO A 99 8.55 0.35 -10.54
C PRO A 99 9.77 0.66 -9.65
N THR A 100 10.35 -0.38 -9.06
CA THR A 100 11.43 -0.24 -8.07
C THR A 100 12.82 -0.66 -8.58
N THR A 101 12.92 -0.99 -9.86
CA THR A 101 14.16 -1.44 -10.52
C THR A 101 14.33 -0.70 -11.84
N ASP A 102 15.58 -0.55 -12.28
CA ASP A 102 15.93 0.14 -13.53
C ASP A 102 15.11 -0.37 -14.72
N GLY A 103 14.53 0.57 -15.46
CA GLY A 103 13.66 0.28 -16.58
C GLY A 103 12.95 1.53 -17.09
N PRO A 104 12.18 1.42 -18.18
CA PRO A 104 11.38 2.52 -18.66
C PRO A 104 10.30 2.90 -17.64
N LEU A 105 10.06 4.20 -17.51
CA LEU A 105 8.91 4.74 -16.78
C LEU A 105 7.83 5.12 -17.80
N SER A 106 6.59 4.78 -17.50
CA SER A 106 5.42 5.31 -18.24
C SER A 106 5.39 6.84 -18.15
N ASP A 107 4.54 7.49 -18.94
CA ASP A 107 4.25 8.90 -18.70
C ASP A 107 3.53 9.08 -17.34
N PRO A 108 3.64 10.26 -16.68
CA PRO A 108 3.06 10.46 -15.36
C PRO A 108 1.55 10.26 -15.26
N ALA A 109 0.79 10.56 -16.32
CA ALA A 109 -0.67 10.38 -16.33
C ALA A 109 -1.02 8.90 -16.47
N GLY A 110 -0.30 8.17 -17.33
CA GLY A 110 -0.40 6.72 -17.47
C GLY A 110 -0.16 5.97 -16.15
N SER A 111 0.83 6.40 -15.35
CA SER A 111 1.13 5.79 -14.05
C SER A 111 -0.03 5.87 -13.05
N VAL A 112 -0.92 6.87 -13.14
CA VAL A 112 -2.00 7.07 -12.16
C VAL A 112 -3.36 6.55 -12.63
N MET A 113 -3.45 5.96 -13.82
CA MET A 113 -4.72 5.46 -14.35
C MET A 113 -5.35 4.37 -13.48
N GLY A 114 -4.52 3.50 -12.88
CA GLY A 114 -5.00 2.52 -11.91
C GLY A 114 -5.64 3.17 -10.68
N VAL A 115 -5.06 4.27 -10.20
CA VAL A 115 -5.58 5.02 -9.03
C VAL A 115 -6.93 5.66 -9.36
N ARG A 116 -7.05 6.33 -10.51
CA ARG A 116 -8.32 6.91 -10.97
C ARG A 116 -9.40 5.87 -11.14
N THR A 117 -9.03 4.71 -11.71
CA THR A 117 -9.96 3.61 -11.92
C THR A 117 -10.46 3.06 -10.59
N LEU A 118 -9.56 2.79 -9.64
CA LEU A 118 -9.92 2.43 -8.28
C LEU A 118 -10.87 3.47 -7.67
N TRP A 119 -10.49 4.75 -7.71
CA TRP A 119 -11.28 5.83 -7.11
C TRP A 119 -12.71 5.91 -7.65
N ARG A 120 -12.87 5.75 -8.98
CA ARG A 120 -14.18 5.70 -9.63
C ARG A 120 -14.99 4.48 -9.23
N ARG A 121 -14.38 3.30 -9.12
CA ARG A 121 -15.07 2.08 -8.66
C ARG A 121 -15.54 2.19 -7.22
N LEU A 122 -14.77 2.86 -6.36
CA LEU A 122 -15.15 3.14 -4.98
C LEU A 122 -16.29 4.17 -4.87
N GLY A 123 -16.63 4.88 -5.96
CA GLY A 123 -17.68 5.91 -5.95
C GLY A 123 -17.35 7.11 -5.06
N LEU A 124 -16.08 7.31 -4.70
CA LEU A 124 -15.65 8.40 -3.84
C LEU A 124 -15.55 9.72 -4.60
N ARG A 125 -15.83 10.81 -3.88
CA ARG A 125 -15.75 12.17 -4.44
C ARG A 125 -14.34 12.48 -4.96
N PRO A 126 -14.16 12.97 -6.20
CA PRO A 126 -12.84 13.25 -6.78
C PRO A 126 -11.98 14.20 -5.95
N GLU A 127 -12.58 15.15 -5.24
CA GLU A 127 -11.87 16.17 -4.45
C GLU A 127 -11.15 15.58 -3.23
N LEU A 128 -11.55 14.38 -2.80
CA LEU A 128 -10.91 13.66 -1.70
C LEU A 128 -9.63 12.93 -2.17
N LEU A 129 -9.49 12.66 -3.47
CA LEU A 129 -8.41 11.82 -4.01
C LEU A 129 -7.02 12.36 -3.63
N ALA A 130 -6.76 13.64 -3.90
CA ALA A 130 -5.48 14.28 -3.62
C ALA A 130 -5.19 14.41 -2.10
N ARG A 131 -6.21 14.30 -1.25
CA ARG A 131 -6.08 14.34 0.22
C ARG A 131 -5.87 12.95 0.83
N SER A 132 -6.39 11.93 0.18
CA SER A 132 -6.40 10.56 0.68
C SER A 132 -5.29 9.69 0.09
N VAL A 133 -4.72 10.07 -1.05
CA VAL A 133 -3.73 9.25 -1.77
C VAL A 133 -2.37 9.96 -1.85
N THR A 134 -1.34 9.26 -1.41
CA THR A 134 0.07 9.58 -1.67
C THR A 134 0.59 8.60 -2.72
N LEU A 135 1.25 9.09 -3.77
CA LEU A 135 1.89 8.21 -4.75
C LEU A 135 3.31 7.83 -4.32
N THR A 136 3.64 6.55 -4.45
CA THR A 136 4.95 6.01 -4.09
C THR A 136 5.49 5.07 -5.18
N PRO A 137 6.77 4.70 -5.11
CA PRO A 137 7.23 3.45 -5.69
C PRO A 137 6.48 2.25 -5.08
N ALA A 138 6.44 1.12 -5.79
CA ALA A 138 5.74 -0.09 -5.34
C ALA A 138 6.31 -0.69 -4.05
N CYS A 139 7.60 -0.49 -3.80
CA CYS A 139 8.34 -0.95 -2.63
C CYS A 139 9.63 -0.11 -2.47
N GLY A 140 10.56 -0.54 -1.63
CA GLY A 140 11.88 0.06 -1.49
C GLY A 140 12.70 0.02 -2.78
N LEU A 141 13.53 1.06 -2.98
CA LEU A 141 14.40 1.23 -4.16
C LEU A 141 15.80 0.64 -3.97
N ALA A 142 15.99 -0.27 -3.00
CA ALA A 142 17.31 -0.83 -2.67
C ALA A 142 17.96 -1.61 -3.83
N GLY A 143 17.15 -2.16 -4.74
CA GLY A 143 17.62 -2.86 -5.94
C GLY A 143 17.83 -1.98 -7.17
N ALA A 144 17.56 -0.67 -7.09
CA ALA A 144 17.67 0.26 -8.20
C ALA A 144 18.98 1.05 -8.16
N SER A 145 19.44 1.50 -9.32
CA SER A 145 20.56 2.45 -9.39
C SER A 145 20.17 3.79 -8.72
N PRO A 146 21.13 4.52 -8.12
CA PRO A 146 20.85 5.84 -7.56
C PRO A 146 20.29 6.84 -8.59
N ALA A 147 20.69 6.70 -9.85
CA ALA A 147 20.15 7.53 -10.94
C ALA A 147 18.67 7.22 -11.18
N TYR A 148 18.31 5.95 -11.25
CA TYR A 148 16.92 5.52 -11.37
C TYR A 148 16.08 5.91 -10.15
N ALA A 149 16.60 5.73 -8.93
CA ALA A 149 15.88 6.10 -7.71
C ALA A 149 15.47 7.59 -7.71
N ARG A 150 16.36 8.49 -8.15
CA ARG A 150 16.02 9.92 -8.34
C ARG A 150 14.92 10.12 -9.39
N GLN A 151 15.02 9.42 -10.52
CA GLN A 151 14.01 9.50 -11.58
C GLN A 151 12.64 8.99 -11.10
N ALA A 152 12.59 7.86 -10.41
CA ALA A 152 11.38 7.25 -9.86
C ALA A 152 10.69 8.18 -8.84
N LEU A 153 11.45 8.78 -7.92
CA LEU A 153 10.90 9.73 -6.95
C LEU A 153 10.40 11.02 -7.63
N ALA A 154 11.17 11.58 -8.57
CA ALA A 154 10.73 12.72 -9.37
C ALA A 154 9.47 12.39 -10.20
N HIS A 155 9.36 11.14 -10.66
CA HIS A 155 8.18 10.65 -11.37
C HIS A 155 6.95 10.57 -10.48
N CYS A 156 7.08 10.07 -9.23
CA CYS A 156 6.00 10.09 -8.25
C CYS A 156 5.43 11.51 -8.06
N VAL A 157 6.30 12.53 -7.98
CA VAL A 157 5.88 13.94 -7.85
C VAL A 157 5.13 14.42 -9.09
N ARG A 158 5.62 14.13 -10.30
CA ARG A 158 4.93 14.51 -11.54
C ARG A 158 3.57 13.81 -11.69
N ALA A 159 3.53 12.52 -11.35
CA ALA A 159 2.32 11.70 -11.37
C ALA A 159 1.29 12.23 -10.37
N ALA A 160 1.74 12.62 -9.17
CA ALA A 160 0.86 13.15 -8.13
C ALA A 160 0.24 14.49 -8.55
N ARG A 161 1.01 15.35 -9.22
CA ARG A 161 0.48 16.59 -9.83
C ARG A 161 -0.55 16.29 -10.90
N SER A 162 -0.24 15.38 -11.82
CA SER A 162 -1.19 14.96 -12.87
C SER A 162 -2.51 14.42 -12.29
N LEU A 163 -2.44 13.69 -11.18
CA LEU A 163 -3.61 13.19 -10.46
C LEU A 163 -4.40 14.30 -9.76
N ALA A 164 -3.72 15.28 -9.16
CA ALA A 164 -4.36 16.40 -8.48
C ALA A 164 -5.01 17.39 -9.46
N ASP A 165 -4.35 17.68 -10.59
CA ASP A 165 -4.84 18.61 -11.61
C ASP A 165 -6.02 18.03 -12.40
N ASN A 166 -6.07 16.71 -12.54
CA ASN A 166 -7.10 15.99 -13.27
C ASN A 166 -7.51 14.74 -12.47
N PRO A 167 -8.40 14.88 -11.47
CA PRO A 167 -8.80 13.77 -10.61
C PRO A 167 -9.79 12.79 -11.29
N GLU A 168 -10.34 13.14 -12.45
CA GLU A 168 -11.27 12.32 -13.27
C GLU A 168 -10.60 11.33 -14.23
#